data_AF-A0A840HXQ6-F1
#
_entry.id   AF-A0A840HXQ6-F1
#
_cell.length_a   1.000
_cell.length_b   1.000
_cell.length_c   1.000
_cell.angle_alpha   90.00
_cell.angle_beta   90.00
_cell.angle_gamma   90.00
#
_symmetry.space_group_name_H-M   'P 1'
#
loop_
_entity.id
_entity.type
_entity.pdbx_description
1 polymer ?
#
loop_
_entity_poly.entity_id
_entity_poly.type
_entity_poly.pdbx_seq_one_letter_code
_entity_poly.pdbx_strand_id
1 'polypeptide(L)'
;MDIATTTAEALARYEAAFNEERLIQQQWHTELDGRQLACALGVLGDVVDGPAQCPAAIMPRWLAQMVPGFFDRQKFDDAKDWGLRFYKALDRIGGNVPFSVIHDWHANTVCQLGIEASEIRKRDTAPHKALQALHQRALAGEKTGADEWRPVLKSADADANANAYAYADAYAYAYAYADADANANANAYAYADAYAYAYAYAWKRLADGMVSALDRVEA
;
A
#
# COMPACT_ATOMS: atom_id res chain seq x y z
N MET A 1 -22.31 4.59 -14.54
CA MET A 1 -21.71 5.91 -14.31
C MET A 1 -20.45 6.01 -15.15
N ASP A 2 -20.20 7.14 -15.81
CA ASP A 2 -18.96 7.32 -16.60
C ASP A 2 -17.73 7.32 -15.68
N ILE A 3 -16.56 7.02 -16.25
CA ILE A 3 -15.29 7.01 -15.51
C ILE A 3 -14.86 8.44 -15.13
N ALA A 4 -14.30 8.63 -13.94
CA ALA A 4 -13.83 9.94 -13.47
C ALA A 4 -12.73 10.48 -14.38
N THR A 5 -12.81 11.77 -14.71
CA THR A 5 -11.90 12.42 -15.66
C THR A 5 -10.99 13.47 -15.02
N THR A 6 -11.29 13.89 -13.80
CA THR A 6 -10.51 14.88 -13.03
C THR A 6 -10.30 14.40 -11.59
N THR A 7 -9.24 14.87 -10.93
CA THR A 7 -8.99 14.55 -9.52
C THR A 7 -10.09 15.06 -8.60
N ALA A 8 -10.67 16.23 -8.90
CA ALA A 8 -11.76 16.80 -8.12
C ALA A 8 -13.00 15.90 -8.18
N GLU A 9 -13.30 15.35 -9.37
CA GLU A 9 -14.37 14.36 -9.54
C GLU A 9 -14.07 13.06 -8.80
N ALA A 10 -12.83 12.56 -8.89
CA ALA A 10 -12.42 11.36 -8.16
C ALA A 10 -12.56 11.54 -6.63
N LEU A 11 -12.13 12.69 -6.10
CA LEU A 11 -12.28 13.04 -4.69
C LEU A 11 -13.76 13.12 -4.29
N ALA A 12 -14.59 13.83 -5.05
CA ALA A 12 -16.01 13.95 -4.77
C ALA A 12 -16.73 12.60 -4.76
N ARG A 13 -16.36 11.69 -5.68
CA ARG A 13 -16.89 10.32 -5.71
C ARG A 13 -16.48 9.50 -4.49
N TYR A 14 -15.21 9.61 -4.08
CA TYR A 14 -14.75 8.94 -2.86
C TYR A 14 -15.44 9.50 -1.61
N GLU A 15 -15.58 10.83 -1.50
CA GLU A 15 -16.30 11.48 -0.40
C GLU A 15 -17.77 11.04 -0.32
N ALA A 16 -18.46 10.97 -1.46
CA ALA A 16 -19.82 10.45 -1.52
C ALA A 16 -19.87 8.98 -1.07
N ALA A 17 -18.97 8.13 -1.57
CA ALA A 17 -18.93 6.72 -1.18
C ALA A 17 -18.60 6.54 0.32
N PHE A 18 -17.74 7.39 0.88
CA PHE A 18 -17.42 7.40 2.31
C PHE A 18 -18.64 7.79 3.14
N ASN A 19 -19.29 8.92 2.81
CA ASN A 19 -20.41 9.46 3.58
C ASN A 19 -21.68 8.60 3.50
N GLU A 20 -21.88 7.91 2.38
CA GLU A 20 -23.04 7.05 2.12
C GLU A 20 -22.79 5.58 2.50
N GLU A 21 -21.65 5.28 3.13
CA GLU A 21 -21.22 3.93 3.50
C GLU A 21 -21.21 2.94 2.33
N ARG A 22 -20.80 3.41 1.14
CA ARG A 22 -20.72 2.64 -0.11
C ARG A 22 -19.30 2.12 -0.44
N LEU A 23 -18.40 2.13 0.53
CA LEU A 23 -17.06 1.54 0.37
C LEU A 23 -17.08 0.05 0.72
N ILE A 24 -16.24 -0.75 0.04
CA ILE A 24 -16.04 -2.16 0.35
C ILE A 24 -14.59 -2.59 0.06
N GLN A 25 -14.02 -3.49 0.87
CA GLN A 25 -12.70 -4.10 0.64
C GLN A 25 -12.83 -5.45 -0.06
N GLN A 26 -11.74 -5.91 -0.69
CA GLN A 26 -11.59 -7.24 -1.32
C GLN A 26 -12.52 -7.48 -2.52
N GLN A 27 -13.25 -6.45 -2.96
CA GLN A 27 -14.20 -6.50 -4.08
C GLN A 27 -14.09 -5.19 -4.85
N TRP A 28 -14.14 -5.23 -6.18
CA TRP A 28 -14.13 -4.01 -7.01
C TRP A 28 -15.45 -3.26 -6.93
N HIS A 29 -16.53 -4.00 -7.17
CA HIS A 29 -17.92 -3.56 -7.15
C HIS A 29 -18.76 -4.68 -6.55
N THR A 30 -19.76 -4.34 -5.74
CA THR A 30 -20.80 -5.30 -5.34
C THR A 30 -22.13 -4.59 -5.12
N GLU A 31 -23.23 -5.31 -5.32
CA GLU A 31 -24.56 -4.83 -4.97
C GLU A 31 -25.00 -5.45 -3.64
N LEU A 32 -25.39 -4.62 -2.67
CA LEU A 32 -25.95 -5.06 -1.40
C LEU A 32 -27.18 -4.21 -1.06
N ASP A 33 -28.33 -4.87 -0.89
CA ASP A 33 -29.61 -4.23 -0.56
C ASP A 33 -29.97 -3.07 -1.51
N GLY A 34 -29.73 -3.27 -2.82
CA GLY A 34 -29.98 -2.26 -3.86
C GLY A 34 -28.99 -1.09 -3.87
N ARG A 35 -27.91 -1.14 -3.07
CA ARG A 35 -26.83 -0.16 -3.08
C ARG A 35 -25.61 -0.71 -3.80
N GLN A 36 -25.05 0.09 -4.70
CA GLN A 36 -23.78 -0.21 -5.36
C GLN A 36 -22.62 0.23 -4.46
N LEU A 37 -21.82 -0.73 -4.04
CA LEU A 37 -20.61 -0.58 -3.23
C LEU A 37 -19.39 -0.70 -4.14
N ALA A 38 -18.31 0.01 -3.82
CA ALA A 38 -17.06 -0.07 -4.57
C ALA A 38 -15.82 0.09 -3.69
N CYS A 39 -14.68 -0.47 -4.11
CA CYS A 39 -13.41 -0.21 -3.43
C CYS A 39 -12.85 1.17 -3.76
N ALA A 40 -11.69 1.51 -3.16
CA ALA A 40 -11.05 2.79 -3.37
C ALA A 40 -10.74 3.13 -4.83
N LEU A 41 -10.53 2.16 -5.73
CA LEU A 41 -10.43 2.42 -7.17
C LEU A 41 -11.76 2.30 -7.90
N GLY A 42 -12.64 1.39 -7.46
CA GLY A 42 -13.95 1.19 -8.08
C GLY A 42 -14.82 2.45 -8.03
N VAL A 43 -14.67 3.31 -7.02
CA VAL A 43 -15.38 4.60 -6.96
C VAL A 43 -15.10 5.52 -8.16
N LEU A 44 -14.00 5.29 -8.90
CA LEU A 44 -13.68 6.06 -10.11
C LEU A 44 -14.64 5.75 -11.26
N GLY A 45 -15.36 4.64 -11.23
CA GLY A 45 -16.41 4.32 -12.20
C GLY A 45 -16.68 2.82 -12.29
N ASP A 46 -17.88 2.47 -12.74
CA ASP A 46 -18.40 1.09 -12.78
C ASP A 46 -17.55 0.15 -13.66
N VAL A 47 -16.79 0.70 -14.61
CA VAL A 47 -15.89 -0.04 -15.50
C VAL A 47 -14.49 -0.26 -14.92
N VAL A 48 -14.20 0.27 -13.73
CA VAL A 48 -12.89 0.14 -13.08
C VAL A 48 -12.92 -1.11 -12.19
N ASP A 49 -12.50 -2.23 -12.74
CA ASP A 49 -12.34 -3.54 -12.06
C ASP A 49 -10.87 -3.96 -11.90
N GLY A 50 -9.96 -3.00 -12.08
CA GLY A 50 -8.53 -3.24 -11.96
C GLY A 50 -7.69 -1.97 -12.03
N PRO A 51 -6.44 -1.99 -11.52
CA PRO A 51 -5.53 -0.84 -11.58
C PRO A 51 -5.20 -0.40 -13.01
N ALA A 52 -5.32 -1.29 -13.99
CA ALA A 52 -5.05 -1.00 -15.39
C ALA A 52 -6.11 -0.09 -16.04
N GLN A 53 -7.31 0.00 -15.47
CA GLN A 53 -8.37 0.91 -15.92
C GLN A 53 -8.39 2.24 -15.16
N CYS A 54 -7.48 2.43 -14.19
CA CYS A 54 -7.38 3.70 -13.49
C CYS A 54 -7.02 4.82 -14.49
N PRO A 55 -7.79 5.92 -14.57
CA PRO A 55 -7.50 6.99 -15.51
C PRO A 55 -6.18 7.69 -15.14
N ALA A 56 -5.31 7.86 -16.13
CA ALA A 56 -4.02 8.52 -15.95
C ALA A 56 -4.13 9.99 -15.49
N ALA A 57 -5.29 10.63 -15.70
CA ALA A 57 -5.59 11.97 -15.20
C ALA A 57 -5.76 12.03 -13.67
N ILE A 58 -6.01 10.87 -13.02
CA ILE A 58 -6.19 10.80 -11.56
C ILE A 58 -4.86 10.48 -10.87
N MET A 59 -4.14 9.47 -11.38
CA MET A 59 -2.85 9.05 -10.86
C MET A 59 -2.09 8.19 -11.89
N PRO A 60 -0.76 8.07 -11.78
CA PRO A 60 0.00 7.18 -12.65
C PRO A 60 -0.29 5.70 -12.35
N ARG A 61 -0.14 4.85 -13.37
CA ARG A 61 -0.41 3.41 -13.30
C ARG A 61 0.35 2.69 -12.18
N TRP A 62 1.59 3.08 -11.90
CA TRP A 62 2.38 2.46 -10.83
C TRP A 62 1.75 2.71 -9.45
N LEU A 63 1.17 3.89 -9.23
CA LEU A 63 0.50 4.22 -7.97
C LEU A 63 -0.83 3.48 -7.86
N ALA A 64 -1.60 3.43 -8.96
CA ALA A 64 -2.84 2.66 -9.02
C ALA A 64 -2.63 1.17 -8.67
N GLN A 65 -1.50 0.57 -9.08
CA GLN A 65 -1.16 -0.82 -8.73
C GLN A 65 -0.98 -1.05 -7.23
N MET A 66 -0.64 -0.02 -6.47
CA MET A 66 -0.43 -0.11 -5.03
C MET A 66 -1.73 0.09 -4.23
N VAL A 67 -2.72 0.79 -4.79
CA VAL A 67 -3.96 1.15 -4.10
C VAL A 67 -4.72 -0.06 -3.54
N PRO A 68 -4.90 -1.19 -4.26
CA PRO A 68 -5.56 -2.36 -3.67
C PRO A 68 -4.84 -2.88 -2.43
N GLY A 69 -3.50 -2.92 -2.46
CA GLY A 69 -2.71 -3.33 -1.29
C GLY A 69 -2.90 -2.38 -0.12
N PHE A 70 -2.84 -1.07 -0.36
CA PHE A 70 -3.07 -0.07 0.69
C PHE A 70 -4.49 -0.13 1.24
N PHE A 71 -5.49 -0.29 0.40
CA PHE A 71 -6.88 -0.27 0.83
C PHE A 71 -7.28 -1.59 1.51
N ASP A 72 -7.02 -2.75 0.88
CA ASP A 72 -7.59 -4.03 1.28
C ASP A 72 -6.88 -4.72 2.46
N ARG A 73 -5.64 -4.31 2.78
CA ARG A 73 -4.79 -5.00 3.76
C ARG A 73 -4.69 -4.29 5.10
N GLN A 74 -5.43 -3.20 5.31
CA GLN A 74 -5.56 -2.53 6.60
C GLN A 74 -6.99 -2.70 7.15
N LYS A 75 -7.23 -2.30 8.41
CA LYS A 75 -8.59 -2.32 8.97
C LYS A 75 -9.50 -1.42 8.16
N PHE A 76 -10.77 -1.81 8.02
CA PHE A 76 -11.67 -1.13 7.11
C PHE A 76 -11.88 0.36 7.44
N ASP A 77 -12.00 0.72 8.72
CA ASP A 77 -12.12 2.13 9.12
C ASP A 77 -10.86 2.93 8.79
N ASP A 78 -9.67 2.38 9.06
CA ASP A 78 -8.39 2.98 8.66
C ASP A 78 -8.29 3.13 7.13
N ALA A 79 -8.81 2.15 6.36
CA ALA A 79 -8.81 2.15 4.90
C ALA A 79 -9.67 3.27 4.31
N LYS A 80 -10.88 3.45 4.84
CA LYS A 80 -11.80 4.51 4.42
C LYS A 80 -11.20 5.89 4.68
N ASP A 81 -10.65 6.10 5.87
CA ASP A 81 -9.99 7.36 6.24
C ASP A 81 -8.71 7.60 5.43
N TRP A 82 -7.96 6.54 5.13
CA TRP A 82 -6.80 6.60 4.25
C TRP A 82 -7.19 7.03 2.84
N GLY A 83 -8.21 6.43 2.23
CA GLY A 83 -8.59 6.79 0.87
C GLY A 83 -9.06 8.23 0.76
N LEU A 84 -9.72 8.77 1.80
CA LEU A 84 -10.10 10.19 1.83
C LEU A 84 -8.87 11.11 1.80
N ARG A 85 -7.87 10.83 2.64
CA ARG A 85 -6.61 11.59 2.64
C ARG A 85 -5.83 11.43 1.33
N PHE A 86 -5.82 10.22 0.79
CA PHE A 86 -5.16 9.89 -0.48
C PHE A 86 -5.74 10.67 -1.65
N TYR A 87 -7.07 10.68 -1.81
CA TYR A 87 -7.72 11.45 -2.89
C TYR A 87 -7.59 12.95 -2.70
N LYS A 88 -7.59 13.46 -1.45
CA LYS A 88 -7.27 14.87 -1.16
C LYS A 88 -5.85 15.24 -1.58
N ALA A 89 -4.88 14.38 -1.29
CA ALA A 89 -3.48 14.59 -1.68
C ALA A 89 -3.32 14.58 -3.21
N LEU A 90 -4.00 13.68 -3.92
CA LEU A 90 -4.01 13.63 -5.39
C LEU A 90 -4.65 14.87 -6.00
N ASP A 91 -5.78 15.33 -5.46
CA ASP A 91 -6.46 16.53 -5.96
C ASP A 91 -5.62 17.79 -5.76
N ARG A 92 -4.97 17.92 -4.60
CA ARG A 92 -4.06 19.04 -4.30
C ARG A 92 -2.97 19.22 -5.36
N ILE A 93 -2.47 18.13 -5.93
CA ILE A 93 -1.41 18.14 -6.96
C ILE A 93 -1.96 17.92 -8.39
N GLY A 94 -3.28 17.92 -8.57
CA GLY A 94 -3.93 17.72 -9.86
C GLY A 94 -3.57 16.38 -10.53
N GLY A 95 -3.28 15.34 -9.75
CA GLY A 95 -2.89 14.02 -10.25
C GLY A 95 -1.46 13.94 -10.79
N ASN A 96 -0.71 15.05 -10.76
CA ASN A 96 0.68 15.13 -11.21
C ASN A 96 1.63 14.55 -10.15
N VAL A 97 1.64 13.23 -10.02
CA VAL A 97 2.52 12.51 -9.08
C VAL A 97 3.93 12.38 -9.68
N PRO A 98 4.95 13.11 -9.20
CA PRO A 98 6.30 12.97 -9.71
C PRO A 98 6.92 11.66 -9.25
N PHE A 99 7.87 11.14 -10.04
CA PHE A 99 8.57 9.89 -9.69
C PHE A 99 9.36 10.01 -8.38
N SER A 100 9.73 11.22 -7.93
CA SER A 100 10.36 11.45 -6.62
C SER A 100 9.52 10.95 -5.45
N VAL A 101 8.19 10.86 -5.57
CA VAL A 101 7.29 10.31 -4.54
C VAL A 101 7.66 8.87 -4.19
N ILE A 102 8.08 8.05 -5.17
CA ILE A 102 8.49 6.67 -4.88
C ILE A 102 9.80 6.64 -4.07
N HIS A 103 10.72 7.56 -4.34
CA HIS A 103 11.98 7.63 -3.60
C HIS A 103 11.75 8.14 -2.18
N ASP A 104 10.90 9.14 -2.02
CA ASP A 104 10.49 9.64 -0.72
C ASP A 104 9.82 8.55 0.12
N TRP A 105 8.79 7.90 -0.43
CA TRP A 105 8.07 6.83 0.25
C TRP A 105 9.00 5.67 0.66
N HIS A 106 9.90 5.24 -0.22
CA HIS A 106 10.86 4.20 0.13
C HIS A 106 11.84 4.65 1.22
N ALA A 107 12.42 5.84 1.10
CA ALA A 107 13.39 6.36 2.06
C ALA A 107 12.80 6.55 3.46
N ASN A 108 11.59 7.11 3.53
CA ASN A 108 10.99 7.56 4.78
C ASN A 108 9.96 6.60 5.37
N THR A 109 9.59 5.53 4.66
CA THR A 109 8.60 4.55 5.16
C THR A 109 9.05 3.12 4.93
N VAL A 110 9.28 2.70 3.69
CA VAL A 110 9.54 1.27 3.38
C VAL A 110 10.84 0.79 4.02
N CYS A 111 11.94 1.51 3.82
CA CYS A 111 13.23 1.12 4.39
C CYS A 111 13.23 1.22 5.92
N GLN A 112 12.51 2.19 6.49
CA GLN A 112 12.37 2.32 7.94
C GLN A 112 11.66 1.10 8.54
N LEU A 113 10.57 0.64 7.91
CA LEU A 113 9.90 -0.61 8.29
C LEU A 113 10.84 -1.82 8.18
N GLY A 114 11.65 -1.89 7.13
CA GLY A 114 12.66 -2.94 6.94
C GLY A 114 13.72 -2.94 8.05
N ILE A 115 14.25 -1.77 8.41
CA ILE A 115 15.24 -1.61 9.49
C ILE A 115 14.66 -2.06 10.82
N GLU A 116 13.49 -1.55 11.20
CA GLU A 116 12.82 -1.93 12.46
C GLU A 116 12.55 -3.43 12.53
N ALA A 117 12.11 -4.02 11.41
CA ALA A 117 11.86 -5.45 11.33
C ALA A 117 13.15 -6.29 11.48
N SER A 118 14.26 -5.85 10.90
CA SER A 118 15.57 -6.49 11.10
C SER A 118 16.06 -6.33 12.55
N GLU A 119 15.87 -5.17 13.18
CA GLU A 119 16.25 -4.92 14.58
C GLU A 119 15.49 -5.82 15.55
N ILE A 120 14.15 -5.91 15.40
CA ILE A 120 13.30 -6.82 16.20
C ILE A 120 13.78 -8.26 16.10
N ARG A 121 14.21 -8.68 14.90
CA ARG A 121 14.69 -10.04 14.61
C ARG A 121 16.18 -10.24 14.91
N LYS A 122 16.89 -9.21 15.38
CA LYS A 122 18.34 -9.22 15.63
C LYS A 122 19.14 -9.64 14.39
N ARG A 123 18.74 -9.14 13.22
CA ARG A 123 19.39 -9.36 11.92
C ARG A 123 20.15 -8.14 11.46
N ASP A 124 20.92 -8.31 10.38
CA ASP A 124 21.66 -7.20 9.79
C ASP A 124 20.69 -6.14 9.23
N THR A 125 20.97 -4.88 9.53
CA THR A 125 20.21 -3.71 9.06
C THR A 125 20.89 -3.03 7.89
N ALA A 126 22.14 -3.39 7.58
CA ALA A 126 22.93 -2.77 6.52
C ALA A 126 22.24 -2.81 5.14
N PRO A 127 21.56 -3.88 4.71
CA PRO A 127 20.86 -3.90 3.43
C PRO A 127 19.77 -2.83 3.30
N HIS A 128 18.92 -2.67 4.33
CA HIS A 128 17.84 -1.66 4.32
C HIS A 128 18.40 -0.25 4.46
N LYS A 129 19.46 -0.04 5.24
CA LYS A 129 20.14 1.26 5.35
C LYS A 129 20.82 1.66 4.03
N ALA A 130 21.43 0.72 3.32
CA ALA A 130 22.01 0.97 2.01
C ALA A 130 20.95 1.33 0.98
N LEU A 131 19.81 0.62 0.97
CA LEU A 131 18.68 0.93 0.09
C LEU A 131 18.08 2.31 0.44
N GLN A 132 17.90 2.61 1.73
CA GLN A 132 17.43 3.93 2.19
C GLN A 132 18.32 5.05 1.67
N ALA A 133 19.64 4.91 1.80
CA ALA A 133 20.61 5.89 1.32
C ALA A 133 20.52 6.11 -0.20
N LEU A 134 20.29 5.06 -0.99
CA LEU A 134 20.07 5.20 -2.43
C LEU A 134 18.80 6.00 -2.76
N HIS A 135 17.69 5.72 -2.07
CA HIS A 135 16.46 6.49 -2.27
C HIS A 135 16.62 7.95 -1.83
N GLN A 136 17.35 8.22 -0.73
CA GLN A 136 17.65 9.59 -0.29
C GLN A 136 18.50 10.36 -1.31
N ARG A 137 19.53 9.73 -1.88
CA ARG A 137 20.37 10.32 -2.95
C ARG A 137 19.55 10.61 -4.20
N ALA A 138 18.71 9.66 -4.64
CA ALA A 138 17.83 9.85 -5.78
C ALA A 138 16.79 10.95 -5.54
N LEU A 139 16.25 11.05 -4.33
CA LEU A 139 15.35 12.13 -3.91
C LEU A 139 16.05 13.50 -3.95
N ALA A 140 17.34 13.56 -3.62
CA ALA A 140 18.17 14.76 -3.74
C ALA A 140 18.58 15.08 -5.21
N GLY A 141 18.08 14.33 -6.19
CA GLY A 141 18.31 14.56 -7.61
C GLY A 141 19.56 13.87 -8.17
N GLU A 142 20.22 13.01 -7.40
CA GLU A 142 21.38 12.26 -7.88
C GLU A 142 20.96 11.20 -8.92
N LYS A 143 21.67 11.17 -10.05
CA LYS A 143 21.45 10.19 -11.11
C LYS A 143 22.33 8.97 -10.88
N THR A 144 21.77 7.99 -10.19
CA THR A 144 22.42 6.69 -9.96
C THR A 144 22.06 5.70 -11.07
N GLY A 145 23.07 5.05 -11.65
CA GLY A 145 22.89 4.07 -12.73
C GLY A 145 22.35 2.72 -12.25
N ALA A 146 21.76 1.94 -13.17
CA ALA A 146 21.18 0.64 -12.85
C ALA A 146 22.18 -0.34 -12.20
N ASP A 147 23.48 -0.24 -12.54
CA ASP A 147 24.52 -1.12 -12.00
C ASP A 147 24.82 -0.87 -10.52
N GLU A 148 24.54 0.32 -10.02
CA GLU A 148 24.64 0.64 -8.59
C GLU A 148 23.36 0.25 -7.84
N TRP A 149 22.18 0.41 -8.46
CA TRP A 149 20.90 0.01 -7.89
C TRP A 149 20.75 -1.51 -7.74
N ARG A 150 21.11 -2.28 -8.79
CA ARG A 150 20.90 -3.74 -8.85
C ARG A 150 21.45 -4.51 -7.64
N PRO A 151 22.73 -4.36 -7.23
CA PRO A 151 23.27 -5.12 -6.11
C PRO A 151 22.62 -4.73 -4.78
N VAL A 152 22.29 -3.45 -4.58
CA VAL A 152 21.65 -2.98 -3.35
C VAL A 152 20.20 -3.48 -3.25
N LEU A 153 19.44 -3.38 -4.35
CA LEU A 153 18.09 -3.96 -4.44
C LEU A 153 18.13 -5.46 -4.18
N LYS A 154 19.04 -6.19 -4.84
CA LYS A 154 19.19 -7.64 -4.63
C LYS A 154 19.51 -7.97 -3.17
N SER A 155 20.38 -7.20 -2.51
CA SER A 155 20.74 -7.42 -1.11
C SER A 155 19.58 -7.11 -0.17
N ALA A 156 18.87 -6.01 -0.38
CA ALA A 156 17.71 -5.63 0.41
C ALA A 156 16.54 -6.59 0.18
N ASP A 157 16.33 -7.08 -1.04
CA ASP A 157 15.35 -8.11 -1.38
C ASP A 157 15.75 -9.46 -0.82
N ALA A 158 17.02 -9.85 -0.89
CA ALA A 158 17.51 -11.08 -0.28
C ALA A 158 17.40 -11.03 1.25
N ASP A 159 17.65 -9.88 1.87
CA ASP A 159 17.43 -9.68 3.30
C ASP A 159 15.94 -9.56 3.63
N ALA A 160 15.10 -8.96 2.79
CA ALA A 160 13.64 -9.01 2.91
C ALA A 160 13.13 -10.45 2.77
N ASN A 161 13.74 -11.24 1.89
CA ASN A 161 13.53 -12.67 1.68
C ASN A 161 14.21 -13.56 2.76
N ALA A 162 15.17 -13.05 3.52
CA ALA A 162 15.69 -13.71 4.72
C ALA A 162 14.80 -13.35 5.92
N ASN A 163 14.34 -12.09 5.99
CA ASN A 163 13.19 -11.52 6.72
C ASN A 163 11.85 -12.14 6.32
N ALA A 164 11.83 -12.96 5.27
CA ALA A 164 10.71 -13.83 4.91
C ALA A 164 10.55 -15.04 5.85
N TYR A 165 11.16 -14.98 7.04
CA TYR A 165 10.90 -15.91 8.15
C TYR A 165 10.25 -15.23 9.36
N ALA A 166 9.64 -14.05 9.16
CA ALA A 166 8.52 -13.60 10.00
C ALA A 166 7.67 -12.47 9.38
N TYR A 167 8.04 -11.88 8.22
CA TYR A 167 7.17 -10.95 7.47
C TYR A 167 6.53 -11.61 6.25
N ALA A 168 7.11 -12.72 5.76
CA ALA A 168 6.52 -13.56 4.71
C ALA A 168 5.78 -14.81 5.25
N ASP A 169 5.70 -15.02 6.56
CA ASP A 169 4.68 -15.93 7.12
C ASP A 169 3.25 -15.44 6.79
N ALA A 170 3.09 -14.16 6.42
CA ALA A 170 1.82 -13.57 5.99
C ALA A 170 1.52 -13.90 4.54
N TYR A 171 2.55 -14.29 3.79
CA TYR A 171 2.47 -14.60 2.37
C TYR A 171 2.55 -16.12 2.10
N ALA A 172 3.12 -16.92 3.03
CA ALA A 172 3.33 -18.35 2.85
C ALA A 172 2.33 -19.26 3.63
N TYR A 173 1.71 -18.81 4.74
CA TYR A 173 0.75 -19.66 5.48
C TYR A 173 -0.57 -19.89 4.70
N ALA A 174 -0.91 -18.98 3.79
CA ALA A 174 -2.11 -19.07 2.95
C ALA A 174 -2.06 -20.18 1.88
N TYR A 175 -0.91 -20.82 1.66
CA TYR A 175 -0.75 -21.87 0.65
C TYR A 175 -0.50 -23.29 1.22
N ALA A 176 -0.27 -23.45 2.54
CA ALA A 176 0.23 -24.71 3.09
C ALA A 176 -0.77 -25.51 3.95
N TYR A 177 -1.89 -24.95 4.41
CA TYR A 177 -2.88 -25.65 5.25
C TYR A 177 -4.12 -26.14 4.49
N ALA A 178 -3.89 -26.71 3.30
CA ALA A 178 -4.85 -27.59 2.65
C ALA A 178 -4.70 -29.07 3.07
N ASP A 179 -3.83 -29.41 4.03
CA ASP A 179 -3.84 -30.76 4.61
C ASP A 179 -3.25 -30.80 6.04
N ALA A 180 -3.86 -31.63 6.87
CA ALA A 180 -3.48 -32.03 8.23
C ALA A 180 -3.95 -31.17 9.43
N ASP A 181 -5.08 -31.63 9.95
CA ASP A 181 -5.72 -31.40 11.24
C ASP A 181 -4.89 -31.90 12.44
N ALA A 182 -4.91 -31.17 13.58
CA ALA A 182 -5.10 -31.67 14.95
C ALA A 182 -4.55 -30.73 16.07
N ASN A 183 -5.48 -30.21 16.87
CA ASN A 183 -5.38 -29.79 18.29
C ASN A 183 -4.53 -28.56 18.72
N ALA A 184 -5.20 -27.43 19.00
CA ALA A 184 -5.18 -26.71 20.31
C ALA A 184 -5.98 -25.37 20.26
N ASN A 185 -7.26 -25.42 20.65
CA ASN A 185 -8.31 -24.47 20.28
C ASN A 185 -8.48 -23.22 21.17
N ALA A 186 -7.39 -22.62 21.69
CA ALA A 186 -7.50 -21.36 22.46
C ALA A 186 -6.32 -20.40 22.26
N ASN A 187 -5.10 -20.90 22.07
CA ASN A 187 -3.93 -20.07 21.78
C ASN A 187 -3.82 -19.73 20.28
N ALA A 188 -4.38 -20.55 19.40
CA ALA A 188 -4.33 -20.32 17.95
C ALA A 188 -5.05 -19.03 17.53
N TYR A 189 -6.17 -18.69 18.16
CA TYR A 189 -6.90 -17.44 17.87
C TYR A 189 -6.11 -16.20 18.29
N ALA A 190 -5.54 -16.18 19.49
CA ALA A 190 -4.78 -15.03 19.96
C ALA A 190 -3.53 -14.75 19.11
N TYR A 191 -2.84 -15.79 18.64
CA TYR A 191 -1.70 -15.65 17.73
C TYR A 191 -2.12 -15.25 16.32
N ALA A 192 -3.19 -15.83 15.77
CA ALA A 192 -3.73 -15.44 14.47
C ALA A 192 -4.22 -13.98 14.47
N ASP A 193 -4.87 -13.55 15.56
CA ASP A 193 -5.37 -12.17 15.72
C ASP A 193 -4.22 -11.18 15.90
N ALA A 194 -3.23 -11.49 16.73
CA ALA A 194 -2.04 -10.65 16.89
C ALA A 194 -1.25 -10.54 15.58
N TYR A 195 -1.19 -11.64 14.81
CA TYR A 195 -0.54 -11.67 13.51
C TYR A 195 -1.27 -10.83 12.46
N ALA A 196 -2.60 -11.00 12.36
CA ALA A 196 -3.45 -10.19 11.51
C ALA A 196 -3.38 -8.71 11.90
N TYR A 197 -3.32 -8.41 13.19
CA TYR A 197 -3.18 -7.04 13.70
C TYR A 197 -1.85 -6.41 13.29
N ALA A 198 -0.73 -7.11 13.51
CA ALA A 198 0.59 -6.62 13.13
C ALA A 198 0.71 -6.41 11.61
N TYR A 199 0.12 -7.31 10.83
CA TYR A 199 0.06 -7.20 9.38
C TYR A 199 -0.74 -5.97 8.94
N ALA A 200 -1.96 -5.80 9.45
CA ALA A 200 -2.81 -4.66 9.14
C ALA A 200 -2.16 -3.32 9.56
N TYR A 201 -1.48 -3.30 10.70
CA TYR A 201 -0.74 -2.14 11.17
C TYR A 201 0.41 -1.75 10.24
N ALA A 202 1.16 -2.73 9.72
CA ALA A 202 2.25 -2.44 8.81
C ALA A 202 1.74 -1.93 7.44
N TRP A 203 0.63 -2.47 6.94
CA TRP A 203 -0.04 -1.96 5.74
C TRP A 203 -0.56 -0.54 5.93
N LYS A 204 -1.15 -0.24 7.08
CA LYS A 204 -1.54 1.12 7.43
C LYS A 204 -0.34 2.07 7.40
N ARG A 205 0.80 1.69 7.99
CA ARG A 205 2.03 2.51 7.94
C ARG A 205 2.54 2.74 6.52
N LEU A 206 2.52 1.72 5.67
CA LEU A 206 2.87 1.84 4.25
C LEU A 206 1.94 2.81 3.52
N ALA A 207 0.63 2.68 3.75
CA ALA A 207 -0.41 3.51 3.15
C ALA A 207 -0.32 4.98 3.60
N ASP A 208 -0.13 5.22 4.91
CA ASP A 208 0.08 6.55 5.49
C ASP A 208 1.37 7.20 5.01
N GLY A 209 2.44 6.40 4.86
CA GLY A 209 3.70 6.88 4.31
C GLY A 209 3.55 7.38 2.87
N MET A 210 2.73 6.72 2.05
CA MET A 210 2.47 7.15 0.67
C MET A 210 1.74 8.49 0.65
N VAL A 211 0.71 8.67 1.47
CA VAL A 211 0.02 9.96 1.62
C VAL A 211 1.00 11.03 2.07
N SER A 212 1.85 10.72 3.05
CA SER A 212 2.87 11.66 3.54
C SER A 212 3.87 12.08 2.45
N ALA A 213 4.25 11.16 1.55
CA ALA A 213 5.12 11.44 0.42
C ALA A 213 4.40 12.31 -0.64
N LEU A 214 3.11 12.04 -0.91
CA LEU A 214 2.30 12.89 -1.77
C LEU A 214 2.14 14.30 -1.19
N ASP A 215 1.95 14.45 0.11
CA ASP A 215 1.79 15.74 0.80
C ASP A 215 3.05 16.61 0.76
N ARG A 216 4.24 16.02 0.56
CA ARG A 216 5.50 16.75 0.41
C ARG A 216 5.75 17.29 -1.01
N VAL A 217 4.92 16.92 -1.98
CA VAL A 217 5.00 17.49 -3.34
C VAL A 217 4.52 18.95 -3.32
N GLU A 218 5.30 19.86 -3.89
CA GLU A 218 4.85 21.25 -4.10
C GLU A 218 3.77 21.27 -5.20
N ALA A 219 2.65 21.96 -4.93
CA ALA A 219 1.51 22.06 -5.83
C ALA A 219 1.67 23.20 -6.84
#